data_AF-A0A916W1G8-F1
#
_entry.id   AF-A0A916W1G8-F1
#
_cell.length_a   1.000
_cell.length_b   1.000
_cell.length_c   1.000
_cell.angle_alpha   90.00
_cell.angle_beta   90.00
_cell.angle_gamma   90.00
#
_symmetry.space_group_name_H-M   'P 1'
#
loop_
_entity.id
_entity.type
_entity.pdbx_description
1 polymer ?
#
loop_
_entity_poly.entity_id
_entity_poly.type
_entity_poly.pdbx_seq_one_letter_code
_entity_poly.pdbx_strand_id
1 'polypeptide(L)'
;MFAQLFLGIFFIIKGIVEHIARKPNLFIPEAAVQNIPKEELSNYLKKVGKVHILLGAFIASMGQIEFWYKPELWIYITTYIVLGFGLIGILLYLNKRYSGSYIMRG
;
A
#
# COMPACT_ATOMS: atom_id res chain seq x y z
N MET A 1 -1.72 -2.35 19.58
CA MET A 1 -0.96 -3.61 19.40
C MET A 1 -1.60 -4.67 18.47
N PHE A 2 -2.50 -5.57 18.90
CA PHE A 2 -2.94 -6.71 18.06
C PHE A 2 -3.55 -6.28 16.72
N ALA A 3 -4.42 -5.26 16.74
CA ALA A 3 -5.02 -4.71 15.52
C ALA A 3 -3.97 -4.21 14.51
N GLN A 4 -2.90 -3.56 14.99
CA GLN A 4 -1.81 -3.10 14.12
C GLN A 4 -1.02 -4.28 13.56
N LEU A 5 -0.75 -5.30 14.36
CA LEU A 5 -0.04 -6.49 13.89
C LEU A 5 -0.84 -7.23 12.80
N PHE A 6 -2.14 -7.44 13.03
CA PHE A 6 -3.05 -8.02 12.03
C PHE A 6 -3.14 -7.17 10.77
N LEU A 7 -3.27 -5.84 10.92
CA LEU A 7 -3.32 -4.91 9.78
C LEU A 7 -2.01 -4.94 8.99
N GLY A 8 -0.87 -4.97 9.67
CA GLY A 8 0.45 -5.06 9.05
C GLY A 8 0.61 -6.35 8.25
N ILE A 9 0.28 -7.50 8.85
CA ILE A 9 0.29 -8.80 8.18
C ILE A 9 -0.66 -8.82 6.98
N PHE A 10 -1.87 -8.28 7.13
CA PHE A 10 -2.84 -8.16 6.05
C PHE A 10 -2.26 -7.38 4.86
N PHE A 11 -1.64 -6.23 5.09
CA PHE A 11 -1.02 -5.44 4.04
C PHE A 11 0.19 -6.13 3.39
N ILE A 12 0.98 -6.88 4.15
CA ILE A 12 2.07 -7.70 3.61
C ILE A 12 1.52 -8.78 2.67
N ILE A 13 0.53 -9.57 3.12
CA ILE A 13 -0.09 -10.62 2.32
C ILE A 13 -0.71 -10.02 1.06
N LYS A 14 -1.48 -8.95 1.19
CA LYS A 14 -2.09 -8.25 0.07
C LYS A 14 -1.04 -7.76 -0.93
N GLY A 15 0.03 -7.14 -0.44
CA GLY A 15 1.11 -6.66 -1.30
C GLY A 15 1.87 -7.77 -2.02
N ILE A 16 2.06 -8.94 -1.38
CA ILE A 16 2.63 -10.14 -2.03
C ILE A 16 1.69 -10.64 -3.13
N VAL A 17 0.38 -10.73 -2.85
CA VAL A 17 -0.62 -11.16 -3.84
C VAL A 17 -0.63 -10.22 -5.05
N GLU A 18 -0.60 -8.91 -4.86
CA GLU A 18 -0.53 -7.96 -5.97
C GLU A 18 0.80 -8.05 -6.72
N HIS A 19 1.90 -8.30 -6.02
CA HIS A 19 3.22 -8.43 -6.64
C HIS A 19 3.34 -9.69 -7.51
N ILE A 20 2.78 -10.82 -7.06
CA ILE A 20 2.95 -12.14 -7.69
C ILE A 20 1.75 -12.51 -8.56
N ALA A 21 0.53 -12.47 -8.01
CA ALA A 21 -0.67 -13.02 -8.64
C ALA A 21 -1.29 -12.08 -9.69
N ARG A 22 -0.77 -10.86 -9.87
CA ARG A 22 -1.28 -9.83 -10.80
C ARG A 22 -2.79 -9.61 -10.72
N LYS A 23 -3.39 -9.86 -9.54
CA LYS A 23 -4.81 -9.53 -9.30
C LYS A 23 -4.92 -8.04 -9.03
N PRO A 24 -5.84 -7.31 -9.71
CA PRO A 24 -5.93 -5.88 -9.57
C PRO A 24 -6.34 -5.45 -8.17
N ASN A 25 -5.81 -4.30 -7.76
CA ASN A 25 -5.98 -3.70 -6.45
C ASN A 25 -7.39 -3.13 -6.26
N LEU A 26 -7.80 -2.96 -4.98
CA LEU A 26 -9.04 -2.30 -4.54
C LEU A 26 -9.23 -0.86 -5.07
N PHE A 27 -8.16 -0.20 -5.51
CA PHE A 27 -8.16 1.23 -5.82
C PHE A 27 -8.17 1.57 -7.31
N ILE A 28 -8.15 0.58 -8.21
CA ILE A 28 -8.39 0.82 -9.65
C ILE A 28 -9.69 0.10 -10.02
N PRO A 29 -10.68 0.81 -10.59
CA PRO A 29 -11.92 0.17 -11.04
C PRO A 29 -11.62 -0.89 -12.11
N GLU A 30 -12.33 -2.02 -12.06
CA GLU A 30 -12.12 -3.14 -12.99
C GLU A 30 -12.19 -2.71 -14.47
N ALA A 31 -13.04 -1.72 -14.80
CA ALA A 31 -13.11 -1.13 -16.13
C ALA A 31 -11.78 -0.50 -16.59
N ALA A 32 -11.06 0.18 -15.70
CA ALA A 32 -9.75 0.75 -16.02
C ALA A 32 -8.69 -0.36 -16.17
N VAL A 33 -8.79 -1.45 -15.41
CA VAL A 33 -7.88 -2.59 -15.52
C VAL A 33 -7.95 -3.23 -16.90
N GLN A 34 -9.15 -3.37 -17.46
CA GLN A 34 -9.36 -3.99 -18.78
C GLN A 34 -8.72 -3.17 -19.91
N ASN A 35 -8.60 -1.86 -19.72
CA ASN A 35 -8.00 -0.94 -20.71
C ASN A 35 -6.48 -0.77 -20.57
N ILE A 36 -5.86 -1.29 -19.50
CA ILE A 36 -4.41 -1.18 -19.28
C ILE A 36 -3.68 -2.34 -19.99
N PRO A 37 -2.64 -2.08 -20.80
CA PRO A 37 -1.80 -3.12 -21.39
C PRO A 37 -1.24 -4.06 -20.31
N LYS A 38 -1.24 -5.39 -20.56
CA LYS A 38 -0.84 -6.41 -19.58
C LYS A 38 0.55 -6.16 -18.94
N GLU A 39 1.49 -5.62 -19.71
CA GLU A 39 2.84 -5.29 -19.27
C GLU A 39 2.85 -4.10 -18.30
N GLU A 40 2.09 -3.06 -18.61
CA GLU A 40 1.94 -1.88 -17.75
C GLU A 40 1.17 -2.20 -16.48
N LEU A 41 0.11 -3.02 -16.59
CA LEU A 41 -0.63 -3.52 -15.45
C LEU A 41 0.28 -4.32 -14.52
N SER A 42 1.13 -5.21 -15.07
CA SER A 42 2.09 -5.95 -14.25
C SER A 42 3.10 -5.03 -13.56
N ASN A 43 3.58 -3.99 -14.24
CA ASN A 43 4.51 -3.02 -13.65
C ASN A 43 3.84 -2.18 -12.55
N TYR A 44 2.59 -1.76 -12.75
CA TYR A 44 1.78 -1.08 -11.74
C TYR A 44 1.59 -1.97 -10.50
N LEU A 45 1.10 -3.21 -10.67
CA LEU A 45 0.82 -4.11 -9.57
C LEU A 45 2.07 -4.49 -8.78
N LYS A 46 3.22 -4.66 -9.45
CA LYS A 46 4.51 -4.86 -8.77
C LYS A 46 4.90 -3.67 -7.90
N LYS A 47 4.68 -2.43 -8.38
CA LYS A 47 4.99 -1.20 -7.63
C LYS A 47 4.05 -1.03 -6.44
N VAL A 48 2.75 -1.18 -6.65
CA VAL A 48 1.74 -1.11 -5.59
C VAL A 48 1.97 -2.19 -4.54
N GLY A 49 2.21 -3.43 -4.97
CA GLY A 49 2.49 -4.54 -4.06
C GLY A 49 3.70 -4.27 -3.16
N LYS A 50 4.79 -3.69 -3.71
CA LYS A 50 5.94 -3.25 -2.92
C LYS A 50 5.57 -2.19 -1.87
N VAL A 51 4.73 -1.23 -2.24
CA VAL A 51 4.31 -0.16 -1.32
C VAL A 51 3.40 -0.72 -0.21
N HIS A 52 2.50 -1.64 -0.52
CA HIS A 52 1.70 -2.34 0.50
C HIS A 52 2.56 -3.21 1.42
N ILE A 53 3.57 -3.93 0.89
CA ILE A 53 4.51 -4.67 1.73
C ILE A 53 5.25 -3.72 2.68
N LEU A 54 5.76 -2.59 2.19
CA LEU A 54 6.44 -1.58 3.01
C LEU A 54 5.50 -0.99 4.06
N LEU A 55 4.26 -0.67 3.70
CA LEU A 55 3.24 -0.19 4.63
C LEU A 55 2.92 -1.22 5.70
N GLY A 56 2.75 -2.48 5.32
CA GLY A 56 2.48 -3.55 6.27
C GLY A 56 3.65 -3.80 7.22
N ALA A 57 4.88 -3.80 6.71
CA ALA A 57 6.09 -3.88 7.52
C ALA A 57 6.20 -2.71 8.49
N PHE A 58 5.96 -1.48 8.03
CA PHE A 58 5.95 -0.28 8.86
C PHE A 58 4.93 -0.38 10.00
N ILE A 59 3.69 -0.74 9.70
CA ILE A 59 2.62 -0.87 10.71
C ILE A 59 2.97 -1.97 11.72
N ALA A 60 3.49 -3.11 11.27
CA ALA A 60 3.90 -4.20 12.15
C ALA A 60 5.06 -3.80 13.07
N SER A 61 6.08 -3.11 12.54
CA SER A 61 7.18 -2.56 13.32
C SER A 61 6.71 -1.52 14.34
N MET A 62 5.79 -0.64 13.98
CA MET A 62 5.21 0.32 14.92
C MET A 62 4.42 -0.36 16.04
N GLY A 63 3.71 -1.46 15.74
CA GLY A 63 3.02 -2.25 16.77
C GLY A 63 3.98 -2.98 17.71
N GLN A 64 5.12 -3.45 17.21
CA GLN A 64 6.21 -4.00 18.03
C GLN A 64 6.84 -2.92 18.91
N ILE A 65 7.13 -1.74 18.35
CA ILE A 65 7.73 -0.62 19.10
C ILE A 65 6.80 -0.14 20.23
N GLU A 66 5.50 0.00 19.95
CA GLU A 66 4.48 0.34 20.94
C GLU A 66 4.51 -0.64 22.12
N PHE A 67 4.60 -1.94 21.84
CA PHE A 67 4.59 -2.99 22.85
C PHE A 67 5.85 -3.02 23.71
N TRP A 68 7.02 -3.00 23.09
CA TRP A 68 8.30 -3.21 23.79
C TRP A 68 8.82 -1.95 24.47
N TYR A 69 8.67 -0.79 23.83
CA TYR A 69 9.39 0.42 24.24
C TYR A 69 8.50 1.50 24.85
N LYS A 70 7.17 1.37 24.76
CA LYS A 70 6.20 2.36 25.27
C LYS A 70 6.63 3.82 25.00
N PRO A 71 6.88 4.16 23.71
CA PRO A 71 7.43 5.46 23.36
C PRO A 71 6.50 6.59 23.78
N GLU A 72 7.04 7.80 23.89
CA GLU A 72 6.21 8.99 24.10
C GLU A 72 5.17 9.13 22.99
N LEU A 73 3.92 9.33 23.39
CA LEU A 73 2.76 9.31 22.52
C LEU A 73 2.91 10.27 21.32
N TRP A 74 3.46 11.46 21.56
CA TRP A 74 3.67 12.48 20.53
C TRP A 74 4.67 12.04 19.45
N ILE A 75 5.79 11.45 19.85
CA ILE A 75 6.82 10.95 18.93
C ILE A 75 6.25 9.79 18.12
N TYR A 76 5.52 8.90 18.78
CA TYR A 76 4.87 7.75 18.16
C TYR A 76 3.85 8.17 17.10
N ILE A 77 2.93 9.08 17.44
CA ILE A 77 1.89 9.60 16.53
C ILE A 77 2.53 10.35 15.36
N THR A 78 3.53 11.21 15.63
CA THR A 78 4.18 12.00 14.57
C THR A 78 4.89 11.10 13.55
N THR A 79 5.59 10.07 14.03
CA THR A 79 6.23 9.06 13.15
C THR A 79 5.19 8.34 12.30
N TYR A 80 4.05 7.97 12.90
CA TYR A 80 2.94 7.32 12.20
C TYR A 80 2.36 8.20 11.09
N ILE A 81 2.16 9.48 11.38
CA ILE A 81 1.65 10.47 10.44
C ILE A 81 2.62 10.67 9.28
N VAL A 82 3.89 10.98 9.56
CA VAL A 82 4.88 11.33 8.52
C VAL A 82 5.12 10.16 7.58
N LEU A 83 5.41 8.97 8.12
CA LEU A 83 5.73 7.80 7.30
C LEU A 83 4.49 7.16 6.68
N GLY A 84 3.37 7.15 7.42
CA GLY A 84 2.08 6.67 6.91
C GLY A 84 1.57 7.50 5.75
N PHE A 85 1.57 8.84 5.86
CA PHE A 85 1.17 9.71 4.76
C PHE A 85 2.10 9.62 3.56
N GLY A 86 3.40 9.43 3.77
CA GLY A 86 4.34 9.20 2.67
C GLY A 86 3.96 7.98 1.84
N LEU A 87 3.71 6.84 2.49
CA LEU A 87 3.34 5.59 1.82
C LEU A 87 1.95 5.65 1.16
N ILE A 88 0.97 6.25 1.84
CA ILE A 88 -0.37 6.49 1.26
C ILE A 88 -0.27 7.44 0.06
N GLY A 89 0.53 8.50 0.15
CA GLY A 89 0.77 9.44 -0.93
C GLY A 89 1.36 8.77 -2.17
N ILE A 90 2.31 7.84 -1.98
CA ILE A 90 2.87 7.03 -3.09
C ILE A 90 1.78 6.15 -3.72
N LEU A 91 0.93 5.50 -2.92
CA LEU A 91 -0.20 4.70 -3.44
C LEU A 91 -1.16 5.55 -4.25
N LEU A 92 -1.55 6.73 -3.74
CA LEU A 92 -2.45 7.65 -4.44
C LEU A 92 -1.82 8.19 -5.73
N TYR A 93 -0.52 8.53 -5.71
CA TYR A 93 0.21 8.96 -6.89
C TYR A 93 0.27 7.88 -7.96
N LEU A 94 0.59 6.63 -7.59
CA LEU A 94 0.57 5.49 -8.51
C LEU A 94 -0.83 5.28 -9.07
N ASN A 95 -1.86 5.27 -8.22
CA ASN A 95 -3.25 5.13 -8.67
C ASN A 95 -3.65 6.24 -9.63
N LYS A 96 -3.39 7.51 -9.32
CA LYS A 96 -3.71 8.65 -10.18
C LYS A 96 -2.99 8.60 -11.52
N ARG A 97 -1.71 8.20 -11.53
CA ARG A 97 -0.92 8.08 -12.76
C ARG A 97 -1.51 7.05 -13.71
N TYR A 98 -1.87 5.88 -13.21
CA TYR A 98 -2.41 4.80 -14.03
C TYR A 98 -3.91 4.96 -14.30
N SER A 99 -4.72 5.43 -13.35
CA SER A 99 -6.13 5.71 -13.59
C SER A 99 -6.32 6.89 -14.56
N GLY A 100 -5.60 7.99 -14.38
CA GLY A 100 -5.73 9.18 -15.23
C GLY A 100 -5.28 8.95 -16.68
N SER A 101 -4.30 8.07 -16.90
CA SER A 101 -3.80 7.76 -18.25
C SER A 101 -4.78 6.89 -19.06
N TYR A 102 -5.63 6.11 -18.38
CA TYR A 102 -6.44 5.05 -19.02
C TYR A 102 -7.96 5.23 -18.83
N ILE A 103 -8.42 6.03 -17.87
CA ILE A 103 -9.85 6.38 -17.70
C ILE A 103 -10.28 7.44 -18.73
N MET A 104 -9.40 8.38 -19.12
CA MET A 104 -9.75 9.43 -20.11
C MET A 104 -9.61 8.98 -21.58
N ARG A 105 -9.24 7.72 -21.83
CA ARG A 105 -9.07 7.17 -23.19
C ARG A 105 -10.08 6.07 -23.53
N GLY A 106 -10.97 5.72 -22.58
CA GLY A 106 -12.06 4.76 -22.76
C GLY A 106 -13.37 5.44 -23.09
#